data_AF-A0A536W2R9-F1
#
_entry.id   AF-A0A536W2R9-F1
#
_cell.length_a   1.000
_cell.length_b   1.000
_cell.length_c   1.000
_cell.angle_alpha   90.00
_cell.angle_beta   90.00
_cell.angle_gamma   90.00
#
_symmetry.space_group_name_H-M   'P 1'
#
loop_
_entity.id
_entity.type
_entity.pdbx_description
1 polymer ?
#
loop_
_entity_poly.entity_id
_entity_poly.type
_entity_poly.pdbx_seq_one_letter_code
_entity_poly.pdbx_strand_id
1 'polypeptide(L)' 'MDPMEMLALATIVFLVTHYVSSTPLRSGLVALLGENAYLGLYTLVSLLTLGWMIWAYVEAPYERLWVGDEFKVWAVVL' A
#
# COMPACT_ATOMS: atom_id res chain seq x y z
N MET A 1 -16.62 -11.34 -0.83
CA MET A 1 -15.23 -11.52 -1.26
C MET A 1 -14.56 -12.35 -0.21
N ASP A 2 -13.79 -13.35 -0.62
CA ASP A 2 -12.90 -14.02 0.30
C ASP A 2 -11.81 -13.03 0.81
N PRO A 3 -11.13 -13.32 1.92
CA PRO A 3 -10.12 -12.41 2.46
C PRO A 3 -8.93 -12.16 1.53
N MET A 4 -8.58 -13.13 0.67
CA MET A 4 -7.48 -13.01 -0.29
C MET A 4 -7.85 -12.10 -1.47
N GLU A 5 -9.07 -12.23 -2.00
CA GLU A 5 -9.66 -11.33 -2.99
C GLU A 5 -9.72 -9.90 -2.45
N MET A 6 -10.10 -9.73 -1.17
CA MET A 6 -10.16 -8.42 -0.54
C MET A 6 -8.78 -7.80 -0.39
N LEU A 7 -7.78 -8.58 0.02
CA LEU A 7 -6.39 -8.14 0.07
C LEU A 7 -5.86 -7.77 -1.32
N ALA A 8 -6.06 -8.64 -2.31
CA ALA A 8 -5.63 -8.39 -3.68
C ALA A 8 -6.25 -7.11 -4.24
N LEU A 9 -7.55 -6.89 -4.01
CA LEU A 9 -8.24 -5.66 -4.41
C LEU A 9 -7.66 -4.44 -3.69
N ALA A 10 -7.52 -4.48 -2.37
CA ALA A 10 -6.96 -3.37 -1.60
C ALA A 10 -5.53 -3.03 -2.05
N THR A 11 -4.70 -4.03 -2.32
CA THR A 11 -3.34 -3.85 -2.87
C THR A 11 -3.37 -3.22 -4.25
N ILE A 12 -4.22 -3.69 -5.17
CA ILE A 12 -4.34 -3.11 -6.51
C ILE A 12 -4.78 -1.64 -6.42
N VAL A 13 -5.79 -1.34 -5.60
CA VAL A 13 -6.28 0.04 -5.44
C VAL A 13 -5.21 0.93 -4.82
N PHE A 14 -4.50 0.47 -3.79
CA PHE A 14 -3.38 1.21 -3.20
C PHE A 14 -2.28 1.47 -4.24
N LEU A 15 -1.82 0.45 -4.97
CA LEU A 15 -0.78 0.61 -5.98
C LEU A 15 -1.21 1.57 -7.08
N VAL A 16 -2.41 1.39 -7.65
CA VAL A 16 -2.89 2.26 -8.74
C VAL A 16 -2.96 3.70 -8.27
N THR A 17 -3.55 3.97 -7.11
CA THR A 17 -3.72 5.35 -6.62
C THR A 17 -2.41 5.99 -6.18
N HIS A 18 -1.52 5.23 -5.53
CA HIS A 18 -0.23 5.73 -5.05
C HIS A 18 0.75 6.01 -6.20
N TYR A 19 0.78 5.15 -7.22
CA TYR A 19 1.69 5.34 -8.35
C TYR A 19 1.24 6.42 -9.34
N VAL A 20 0.04 7.01 -9.20
CA VAL A 20 -0.41 8.13 -10.06
C VAL A 20 0.63 9.25 -10.13
N SER A 21 1.27 9.59 -9.00
CA SER A 21 2.30 10.63 -8.92
C SER A 21 3.56 10.33 -9.74
N SER A 22 3.83 9.06 -10.06
CA SER A 22 4.96 8.61 -10.88
C SER A 22 4.65 8.57 -12.37
N THR A 23 3.44 8.96 -12.78
CA THR A 23 3.00 8.97 -14.17
C THR A 23 2.83 10.41 -14.69
N PRO A 24 2.75 10.60 -16.02
CA PRO A 24 2.41 11.91 -16.60
C PRO A 24 1.05 12.46 -16.17
N LEU A 25 0.15 11.64 -15.60
CA LEU A 25 -1.16 12.09 -15.13
C LEU A 25 -1.06 13.14 -14.01
N ARG A 26 0.01 13.10 -13.21
CA ARG A 26 0.25 14.08 -12.14
C ARG A 26 0.17 15.51 -12.64
N SER A 27 0.81 15.84 -13.77
CA SER A 27 0.86 17.21 -14.26
C SER A 27 -0.53 17.72 -14.66
N GLY A 28 -1.35 16.88 -15.29
CA GLY A 28 -2.74 17.20 -15.61
C GLY A 28 -3.61 17.41 -14.37
N LEU A 29 -3.46 16.53 -13.37
CA LEU A 29 -4.20 16.66 -12.10
C LEU A 29 -3.79 17.90 -11.31
N VAL A 30 -2.50 18.21 -11.26
CA VAL A 30 -1.98 19.43 -10.62
C VAL A 30 -2.45 20.68 -11.38
N ALA A 31 -2.47 20.65 -12.72
CA ALA A 31 -2.99 21.78 -13.51
C ALA A 31 -4.49 22.04 -13.26
N LEU A 32 -5.27 20.98 -13.00
CA LEU A 32 -6.70 21.08 -12.71
C LEU A 32 -6.99 21.51 -11.26
N LEU A 33 -6.26 20.95 -10.28
CA LEU A 33 -6.56 21.10 -8.86
C LEU A 33 -5.71 22.17 -8.15
N GLY A 34 -4.53 22.47 -8.71
CA GLY A 34 -3.45 23.13 -8.00
C GLY A 34 -2.61 22.17 -7.15
N GLU A 35 -1.35 22.53 -6.90
CA GLU A 35 -0.36 21.68 -6.22
C GLU A 35 -0.83 21.26 -4.81
N ASN A 36 -1.30 22.20 -3.98
CA ASN A 36 -1.70 21.91 -2.60
C ASN A 36 -2.93 21.01 -2.50
N ALA A 37 -3.93 21.25 -3.35
CA ALA A 37 -5.13 20.42 -3.37
C ALA A 37 -4.82 19.00 -3.88
N TYR A 38 -3.97 18.88 -4.90
CA TYR A 38 -3.46 17.59 -5.36
C TYR A 38 -2.74 16.83 -4.25
N LEU A 39 -1.79 17.48 -3.55
CA LEU A 39 -1.04 16.86 -2.45
C LEU A 39 -1.95 16.39 -1.31
N GLY A 40 -2.94 17.20 -0.93
CA GLY A 40 -3.93 16.85 0.08
C GLY A 40 -4.75 15.62 -0.32
N LEU A 41 -5.30 15.62 -1.54
CA LEU A 41 -6.08 14.50 -2.06
C LEU A 41 -5.24 13.23 -2.21
N TYR A 42 -4.04 13.35 -2.79
CA TYR A 42 -3.11 12.24 -2.98
C TYR A 42 -2.74 11.58 -1.64
N THR A 43 -2.43 12.39 -0.63
CA THR A 43 -2.08 11.91 0.70
C THR A 43 -3.27 11.20 1.36
N LEU A 44 -4.45 11.82 1.31
CA LEU A 44 -5.67 11.24 1.89
C LEU A 44 -6.00 9.89 1.25
N VAL A 45 -6.03 9.82 -0.09
CA VAL A 45 -6.32 8.58 -0.82
C VAL A 45 -5.27 7.51 -0.54
N SER A 46 -3.98 7.88 -0.53
CA SER A 46 -2.90 6.95 -0.21
C SER A 46 -3.04 6.37 1.19
N LEU A 47 -3.34 7.20 2.20
CA LEU A 47 -3.49 6.73 3.58
C LEU A 47 -4.72 5.85 3.76
N LEU A 48 -5.85 6.20 3.15
CA LEU A 48 -7.08 5.40 3.24
C LEU A 48 -6.89 4.03 2.59
N THR A 49 -6.30 3.99 1.40
CA THR A 49 -6.09 2.73 0.67
C THR A 49 -4.99 1.87 1.31
N LEU A 50 -3.93 2.49 1.84
CA LEU A 50 -2.92 1.80 2.65
C LEU A 50 -3.53 1.21 3.93
N GLY A 51 -4.31 2.00 4.67
CA GLY A 51 -5.00 1.54 5.88
C GLY A 51 -5.95 0.38 5.59
N TRP A 52 -6.69 0.46 4.47
CA TRP A 52 -7.54 -0.64 4.01
C TRP A 52 -6.72 -1.90 3.67
N MET A 53 -5.60 -1.76 2.97
CA MET A 53 -4.71 -2.89 2.65
C MET A 53 -4.11 -3.53 3.91
N ILE A 54 -3.69 -2.72 4.89
CA ILE A 54 -3.19 -3.21 6.18
C ILE A 54 -4.26 -4.02 6.90
N TRP A 55 -5.50 -3.50 6.95
CA TRP A 55 -6.62 -4.22 7.51
C TRP A 55 -6.85 -5.53 6.74
N ALA A 56 -7.06 -5.50 5.43
CA ALA A 56 -7.26 -6.73 4.64
C ALA A 56 -6.13 -7.77 4.81
N TYR A 57 -4.89 -7.34 5.03
CA TYR A 57 -3.75 -8.22 5.31
C TYR A 57 -3.84 -8.92 6.67
N VAL A 58 -4.31 -8.22 7.71
CA VAL A 58 -4.52 -8.80 9.05
C VAL A 58 -5.60 -9.88 9.02
N GLU A 59 -6.64 -9.68 8.22
CA GLU A 59 -7.75 -10.62 8.06
C GLU A 59 -7.45 -11.78 7.10
N ALA A 60 -6.41 -11.68 6.26
CA ALA A 60 -6.03 -12.73 5.32
C ALA A 60 -5.45 -13.96 6.05
N PRO A 61 -5.63 -15.19 5.50
CA PRO A 61 -5.03 -16.39 6.08
C PRO A 61 -3.50 -16.25 6.19
N TYR A 62 -2.98 -16.49 7.39
CA TYR A 62 -1.55 -16.50 7.64
C TYR A 62 -0.97 -17.90 7.43
N GLU A 63 -0.04 -18.02 6.48
CA GLU A 63 0.79 -19.21 6.30
C GLU A 63 2.23 -18.89 6.71
N ARG A 64 2.75 -19.66 7.67
CA ARG A 64 4.13 -19.51 8.14
C ARG A 64 5.09 -20.17 7.14
N LEU A 65 5.61 -19.39 6.20
CA LEU A 65 6.54 -19.88 5.18
C LEU A 65 8.00 -19.98 5.67
N TRP A 66 8.39 -19.21 6.69
CA TRP A 66 9.75 -19.14 7.21
C TRP A 66 9.79 -19.38 8.72
N VAL A 67 10.76 -20.13 9.20
CA VAL A 67 10.93 -20.44 10.62
C VAL A 67 12.03 -19.53 11.15
N GLY A 68 11.66 -18.42 11.78
CA GLY A 68 12.60 -17.37 12.25
C GLY A 68 13.72 -17.76 13.22
N ASP A 69 13.98 -19.04 13.44
CA ASP A 69 15.17 -19.53 14.13
C ASP A 69 16.45 -19.25 13.32
N GLU A 70 16.36 -19.19 11.99
CA GLU A 70 17.46 -18.74 11.11
C GLU A 70 17.84 -17.26 11.28
N PHE A 71 16.91 -16.40 11.72
CA PHE A 71 17.19 -14.98 11.97
C PHE A 71 18.01 -14.75 13.25
N LYS A 72 17.89 -15.64 14.23
CA LYS A 72 18.69 -15.61 15.47
C LYS A 72 20.18 -15.81 15.20
N VAL A 73 20.54 -16.49 14.12
CA VAL A 73 21.94 -16.75 13.72
C VAL A 73 22.64 -15.46 13.28
N TRP A 74 21.93 -14.58 12.56
CA TRP A 74 22.49 -13.30 12.08
C TRP A 74 22.56 -12.22 13.17
N ALA A 75 21.63 -12.23 14.13
CA ALA A 75 21.58 -11.27 15.23
C ALA A 75 22.78 -11.38 16.20
N VAL A 76 23.50 -12.52 16.22
CA VAL A 76 24.72 -12.71 17.03
C VAL A 76 25.96 -12.10 16.34
N VAL A 77 25.86 -11.76 15.05
CA VAL A 77 27.00 -11.28 14.22
C VAL A 77 26.98 -9.75 14.02
N LEU A 78 25.91 -9.06 14.45
CA LEU A 78 25.80 -7.59 14.51
C LEU A 78 26.09 -7.08 15.92
#